data_AF-A0A450X6F9-F1
#
_entry.id   AF-A0A450X6F9-F1
#
_cell.length_a   1.000
_cell.length_b   1.000
_cell.length_c   1.000
_cell.angle_alpha   90.00
_cell.angle_beta   90.00
_cell.angle_gamma   90.00
#
_symmetry.space_group_name_H-M   'P 1'
#
loop_
_entity.id
_entity.type
_entity.pdbx_description
1 polymer ?
#
loop_
_entity_poly.entity_id
_entity_poly.type
_entity_poly.pdbx_seq_one_letter_code
_entity_poly.pdbx_strand_id
1 'polypeptide(L)'
;MTEEYAMFAAVLAVLGQLFVVAFAIERILDFVFDYHYIREFLDTKKGFKALIALIAAVIACIVGEWDLFAVLMASDAHIAGQVLTGMFVASGSGAIMTLFHNVLGLSQSLRRERREALDAERVNQQALREIEIARLEQDRIKIQRETRDTRLLLSGNVPLKSGMSGVEIAELQRLLKRYGYFDGVAEWGLFDESTEVAVKDYQAFMGIKPDGLVGPITKSFFRTKRCGLSDRLPANRALAAVSNCRWETHDLSYRIHRLPPMLGAVRSRQLIKEAFDTWASTCGLSFVEATSDDPAHISVSWERPRYRQVLDEPGVYAYGHMPCHPDYPGEILMDREETWLDDDHSEGADGYYVRLNMIHEIGHAIGLGHSNVEIDIMYSYPQRAGKRGLTTGDVAGAKRLYPENSRIA
;
A
#
# COMPACT_ATOMS: atom_id res chain seq x y z
N MET A 1 -55.70 52.09 28.33
CA MET A 1 -55.90 51.87 29.78
C MET A 1 -57.18 51.10 30.12
N THR A 2 -58.06 50.75 29.16
CA THR A 2 -59.32 50.02 29.44
C THR A 2 -59.31 48.56 28.96
N GLU A 3 -58.59 48.21 27.90
CA GLU A 3 -58.57 46.83 27.35
C GLU A 3 -57.63 45.88 28.08
N GLU A 4 -56.42 46.30 28.45
CA GLU A 4 -55.46 45.44 29.18
C GLU A 4 -55.97 45.05 30.57
N TYR A 5 -56.66 45.95 31.28
CA TYR A 5 -57.29 45.64 32.57
C TYR A 5 -58.47 44.67 32.43
N ALA A 6 -59.23 44.75 31.34
CA ALA A 6 -60.33 43.83 31.06
C ALA A 6 -59.81 42.42 30.75
N MET A 7 -58.75 42.31 29.94
CA MET A 7 -58.07 41.04 29.66
C MET A 7 -57.44 40.46 30.93
N PHE A 8 -56.75 41.26 31.72
CA PHE A 8 -56.15 40.82 32.98
C PHE A 8 -57.21 40.34 33.99
N ALA A 9 -58.33 41.05 34.12
CA ALA A 9 -59.43 40.64 34.98
C ALA A 9 -60.10 39.34 34.49
N ALA A 10 -60.27 39.17 33.17
CA ALA A 10 -60.81 37.95 32.58
C ALA A 10 -59.90 36.73 32.81
N VAL A 11 -58.58 36.90 32.61
CA VAL A 11 -57.59 35.85 32.88
C VAL A 11 -57.58 35.50 34.37
N LEU A 12 -57.60 36.49 35.26
CA LEU A 12 -57.60 36.25 36.71
C LEU A 12 -58.89 35.54 37.18
N ALA A 13 -60.04 35.87 36.59
CA ALA A 13 -61.31 35.21 36.88
C ALA A 13 -61.29 33.73 36.44
N VAL A 14 -60.79 33.43 35.25
CA VAL A 14 -60.68 32.06 34.74
C VAL A 14 -59.66 31.26 35.55
N LEU A 15 -58.50 31.84 35.89
CA LEU A 15 -57.52 31.18 36.77
C LEU A 15 -58.07 30.91 38.17
N GLY A 16 -58.86 31.84 38.73
CA GLY A 16 -59.53 31.65 40.02
C GLY A 16 -60.56 30.51 39.97
N GLN A 17 -61.35 30.43 38.90
CA GLN A 17 -62.30 29.32 38.69
C GLN A 17 -61.58 27.99 38.50
N LEU A 18 -60.51 27.95 37.70
CA LEU A 18 -59.70 26.75 37.50
C LEU A 18 -59.05 26.26 38.79
N PHE A 19 -58.62 27.16 39.67
CA PHE A 19 -58.08 26.78 40.98
C PHE A 19 -59.14 26.13 41.87
N VAL A 20 -60.35 26.71 41.93
CA VAL A 20 -61.47 26.15 42.71
C VAL A 20 -61.87 24.76 42.15
N VAL A 21 -61.90 24.62 40.84
CA VAL A 21 -62.20 23.35 40.15
C VAL A 21 -61.12 22.31 40.40
N ALA A 22 -59.85 22.68 40.25
CA ALA A 22 -58.72 21.80 40.54
C ALA A 22 -58.78 21.28 41.97
N PHE A 23 -59.02 22.18 42.93
CA PHE A 23 -59.16 21.83 44.34
C PHE A 23 -60.38 20.94 44.60
N ALA A 24 -61.53 21.22 43.98
CA ALA A 24 -62.73 20.40 44.12
C ALA A 24 -62.53 18.98 43.55
N ILE A 25 -61.92 18.88 42.36
CA ILE A 25 -61.59 17.60 41.73
C ILE A 25 -60.61 16.81 42.60
N GLU A 26 -59.58 17.46 43.13
CA GLU A 26 -58.62 16.83 44.04
C GLU A 26 -59.33 16.28 45.28
N ARG A 27 -60.18 17.08 45.95
CA ARG A 27 -60.92 16.63 47.15
C ARG A 27 -61.92 15.51 46.88
N ILE A 28 -62.62 15.56 45.74
CA ILE A 28 -63.58 14.52 45.34
C ILE A 28 -62.83 13.23 44.99
N LEU A 29 -61.74 13.32 44.21
CA LEU A 29 -60.97 12.15 43.84
C LEU A 29 -60.24 11.54 45.03
N ASP A 30 -59.73 12.34 45.97
CA ASP A 30 -59.16 11.84 47.22
C ASP A 30 -60.21 11.04 48.01
N PHE A 31 -61.43 11.57 48.15
CA PHE A 31 -62.53 10.86 48.81
C PHE A 31 -62.90 9.55 48.09
N VAL A 32 -62.97 9.56 46.76
CA VAL A 32 -63.28 8.38 45.94
C VAL A 32 -62.15 7.35 45.99
N PHE A 33 -60.89 7.78 45.97
CA PHE A 33 -59.72 6.91 46.00
C PHE A 33 -59.45 6.34 47.39
N ASP A 34 -59.89 6.99 48.46
CA ASP A 34 -59.82 6.46 49.82
C ASP A 34 -60.94 5.46 50.15
N TYR A 35 -61.93 5.30 49.27
CA TYR A 35 -62.92 4.24 49.39
C TYR A 35 -62.24 2.86 49.28
N HIS A 36 -62.42 2.01 50.30
CA HIS A 36 -61.58 0.83 50.55
C HIS A 36 -61.37 -0.08 49.32
N TYR A 37 -62.42 -0.30 48.52
CA TYR A 37 -62.39 -1.16 47.34
C TYR A 37 -61.59 -0.57 46.16
N ILE A 38 -61.66 0.76 46.00
CA ILE A 38 -60.98 1.48 44.93
C ILE A 38 -59.49 1.63 45.27
N ARG A 39 -59.18 1.86 46.55
CA ARG A 39 -57.81 1.98 47.04
C ARG A 39 -56.97 0.73 46.72
N GLU A 40 -57.49 -0.45 47.03
CA GLU A 40 -56.78 -1.72 46.86
C GLU A 40 -56.50 -2.04 45.38
N PHE A 41 -57.46 -1.75 44.49
CA PHE A 41 -57.31 -1.88 43.04
C PHE A 41 -56.29 -0.90 42.45
N LEU A 42 -56.33 0.35 42.90
CA LEU A 42 -55.44 1.39 42.37
C LEU A 42 -54.01 1.27 42.91
N ASP A 43 -53.82 0.72 44.11
CA ASP A 43 -52.49 0.46 44.66
C ASP A 43 -51.79 -0.72 43.96
N THR A 44 -52.53 -1.65 43.36
CA THR A 44 -51.98 -2.73 42.52
C THR A 44 -51.50 -2.26 41.14
N LYS A 45 -51.98 -1.11 40.64
CA LYS A 45 -51.67 -0.59 39.30
C LYS A 45 -51.10 0.83 39.37
N LYS A 46 -49.77 0.93 39.52
CA LYS A 46 -49.04 2.21 39.54
C LYS A 46 -49.37 3.08 38.31
N GLY A 47 -49.79 4.32 38.55
CA GLY A 47 -50.09 5.32 37.52
C GLY A 47 -51.56 5.45 37.12
N PHE A 48 -52.43 4.51 37.51
CA PHE A 48 -53.84 4.54 37.11
C PHE A 48 -54.65 5.66 37.81
N LYS A 49 -54.31 6.02 39.06
CA LYS A 49 -54.82 7.21 39.77
C LYS A 49 -54.61 8.49 38.95
N ALA A 50 -53.44 8.62 38.33
CA ALA A 50 -53.06 9.77 37.51
C ALA A 50 -53.91 9.88 36.24
N LEU A 51 -54.14 8.73 35.58
CA LEU A 51 -54.94 8.68 34.35
C LEU A 51 -56.41 9.02 34.61
N ILE A 52 -56.99 8.52 35.70
CA ILE A 52 -58.36 8.83 36.10
C ILE A 52 -58.49 10.32 36.44
N ALA A 53 -57.53 10.88 37.19
CA ALA A 53 -57.52 12.31 37.51
C ALA A 53 -57.41 13.20 36.27
N LEU A 54 -56.56 12.81 35.29
CA LEU A 54 -56.43 13.50 34.02
C LEU A 54 -57.73 13.49 33.21
N ILE A 55 -58.36 12.32 33.08
CA ILE A 55 -59.62 12.17 32.34
C ILE A 55 -60.73 12.98 33.02
N ALA A 56 -60.83 12.91 34.35
CA ALA A 56 -61.82 13.68 35.11
C ALA A 56 -61.63 15.19 34.93
N ALA A 57 -60.39 15.69 34.96
CA ALA A 57 -60.08 17.10 34.74
C ALA A 57 -60.40 17.57 33.33
N VAL A 58 -60.07 16.77 32.31
CA VAL A 58 -60.40 17.08 30.91
C VAL A 58 -61.91 17.09 30.68
N ILE A 59 -62.64 16.10 31.20
CA ILE A 59 -64.11 16.05 31.08
C ILE A 59 -64.74 17.25 31.80
N ALA A 60 -64.28 17.59 33.00
CA ALA A 60 -64.80 18.74 33.74
C ALA A 60 -64.59 20.06 32.99
N CYS A 61 -63.43 20.26 32.36
CA CYS A 61 -63.17 21.45 31.55
C CYS A 61 -64.00 21.51 30.27
N ILE A 62 -64.24 20.37 29.62
CA ILE A 62 -65.12 20.30 28.44
C ILE A 62 -66.57 20.61 28.83
N VAL A 63 -67.08 20.01 29.90
CA VAL A 63 -68.46 20.22 30.37
C VAL A 63 -68.68 21.62 30.92
N GLY A 64 -67.69 22.19 31.61
CA GLY A 64 -67.72 23.57 32.09
C GLY A 64 -67.44 24.61 31.00
N GLU A 65 -67.16 24.17 29.77
CA GLU A 65 -66.71 24.98 28.63
C GLU A 65 -65.50 25.88 28.95
N TRP A 66 -64.65 25.48 29.90
CA TRP A 66 -63.50 26.26 30.34
C TRP A 66 -62.32 26.09 29.38
N ASP A 67 -62.01 27.18 28.67
CA ASP A 67 -60.88 27.25 27.75
C ASP A 67 -59.98 28.44 28.11
N LEU A 68 -58.92 28.15 28.88
CA LEU A 68 -57.96 29.18 29.28
C LEU A 68 -57.18 29.72 28.07
N PHE A 69 -56.94 28.89 27.07
CA PHE A 69 -56.15 29.26 25.90
C PHE A 69 -56.94 30.16 24.95
N ALA A 70 -58.24 29.92 24.78
CA ALA A 70 -59.11 30.84 24.04
C ALA A 70 -59.13 32.24 24.66
N VAL A 71 -59.17 32.32 26.00
CA VAL A 71 -59.14 33.59 26.74
C VAL A 71 -57.77 34.29 26.64
N LEU A 72 -56.67 33.55 26.75
CA LEU A 72 -55.32 34.10 26.63
C LEU A 72 -54.99 34.56 25.20
N MET A 73 -55.53 33.88 24.19
CA MET A 73 -55.23 34.13 22.79
C MET A 73 -56.31 34.97 22.08
N ALA A 74 -57.34 35.41 22.83
CA ALA A 74 -58.51 36.11 22.31
C ALA A 74 -59.12 35.42 21.07
N SER A 75 -59.21 34.09 21.12
CA SER A 75 -59.72 33.26 20.02
C SER A 75 -61.05 32.60 20.42
N ASP A 76 -61.81 32.13 19.44
CA ASP A 76 -63.04 31.39 19.70
C ASP A 76 -62.76 30.09 20.49
N ALA A 77 -63.69 29.70 21.36
CA ALA A 77 -63.54 28.52 22.20
C ALA A 77 -63.47 27.24 21.35
N HIS A 78 -62.47 26.40 21.63
CA HIS A 78 -62.25 25.16 20.89
C HIS A 78 -62.10 23.98 21.85
N ILE A 79 -62.67 22.84 21.47
CA ILE A 79 -62.54 21.58 22.24
C ILE A 79 -61.06 21.26 22.51
N ALA A 80 -60.17 21.59 21.56
CA ALA A 80 -58.72 21.41 21.74
C ALA A 80 -58.15 22.28 22.89
N GLY A 81 -58.60 23.53 23.04
CA GLY A 81 -58.18 24.42 24.13
C GLY A 81 -58.70 23.99 25.49
N GLN A 82 -59.93 23.46 25.54
CA GLN A 82 -60.52 22.85 26.75
C GLN A 82 -59.76 21.59 27.19
N VAL A 83 -59.37 20.73 26.25
CA VAL A 83 -58.56 19.53 26.53
C VAL A 83 -57.19 19.93 27.10
N LEU A 84 -56.52 20.90 26.48
CA LEU A 84 -55.23 21.40 26.97
C LEU A 84 -55.34 22.07 28.34
N THR A 85 -56.43 22.81 28.59
CA THR A 85 -56.72 23.41 29.89
C THR A 85 -56.91 22.33 30.95
N GLY A 86 -57.65 21.26 30.66
CA GLY A 86 -57.81 20.12 31.55
C GLY A 86 -56.51 19.34 31.81
N MET A 87 -55.64 19.21 30.81
CA MET A 87 -54.30 18.64 30.99
C MET A 87 -53.42 19.51 31.89
N PHE A 88 -53.51 20.84 31.77
CA PHE A 88 -52.81 21.78 32.63
C PHE A 88 -53.32 21.70 34.08
N VAL A 89 -54.63 21.67 34.28
CA VAL A 89 -55.24 21.49 35.61
C VAL A 89 -54.79 20.17 36.26
N ALA A 90 -54.75 19.09 35.49
CA ALA A 90 -54.28 17.78 35.98
C ALA A 90 -52.76 17.73 36.26
N SER A 91 -51.97 18.60 35.64
CA SER A 91 -50.49 18.60 35.76
C SER A 91 -49.97 18.95 37.16
N GLY A 92 -50.82 19.51 38.02
CA GLY A 92 -50.51 19.70 39.45
C GLY A 92 -50.47 18.41 40.27
N SER A 93 -50.93 17.26 39.73
CA SER A 93 -50.98 15.99 40.45
C SER A 93 -49.68 15.17 40.30
N GLY A 94 -49.00 14.88 41.42
CA GLY A 94 -47.68 14.22 41.44
C GLY A 94 -47.58 12.86 40.72
N ALA A 95 -48.70 12.22 40.39
CA ALA A 95 -48.73 10.92 39.73
C ALA A 95 -48.50 11.00 38.19
N ILE A 96 -48.74 12.17 37.56
CA ILE A 96 -48.50 12.38 36.12
C ILE A 96 -47.02 12.58 35.80
N MET A 97 -46.25 13.21 36.71
CA MET A 97 -44.79 13.34 36.58
C MET A 97 -44.09 11.98 36.51
N THR A 98 -44.55 11.00 37.29
CA THR A 98 -43.98 9.64 37.29
C THR A 98 -44.22 8.92 35.96
N LEU A 99 -45.39 9.12 35.33
CA LEU A 99 -45.71 8.53 34.02
C LEU A 99 -44.82 9.11 32.92
N PHE A 100 -44.61 10.43 32.93
CA PHE A 100 -43.74 11.12 31.97
C PHE A 100 -42.29 10.65 32.06
N HIS A 101 -41.75 10.48 33.28
CA HIS A 101 -40.40 9.96 33.48
C HIS A 101 -40.22 8.53 32.95
N ASN A 102 -41.21 7.65 33.14
CA ASN A 102 -41.13 6.26 32.69
C ASN A 102 -41.13 6.14 31.16
N VAL A 103 -41.95 6.94 30.46
CA VAL A 103 -42.01 6.93 28.98
C VAL A 103 -40.71 7.48 28.37
N LEU A 104 -40.16 8.55 28.95
CA LEU A 104 -38.87 9.09 28.52
C LEU A 104 -37.73 8.08 28.75
N GLY A 105 -37.75 7.37 29.89
CA GLY A 105 -36.79 6.31 30.21
C GLY A 105 -36.80 5.16 29.19
N LEU A 106 -37.99 4.70 28.79
CA LEU A 106 -38.17 3.68 27.74
C LEU A 106 -37.67 4.13 26.36
N SER A 107 -37.85 5.41 26.02
CA SER A 107 -37.32 5.94 24.74
C SER A 107 -35.79 6.01 24.73
N GLN A 108 -35.18 6.29 25.89
CA GLN A 108 -33.73 6.36 26.04
C GLN A 108 -33.10 4.97 25.98
N SER A 109 -33.72 3.95 26.59
CA SER A 109 -33.23 2.57 26.50
C SER A 109 -33.29 2.03 25.07
N LEU A 110 -34.39 2.25 24.35
CA LEU A 110 -34.52 1.83 22.94
C LEU A 110 -33.51 2.55 22.03
N ARG A 111 -33.25 3.84 22.25
CA ARG A 111 -32.22 4.58 21.51
C ARG A 111 -30.82 4.04 21.79
N ARG A 112 -30.56 3.60 23.03
CA ARG A 112 -29.29 3.00 23.43
C ARG A 112 -29.09 1.63 22.76
N GLU A 113 -30.07 0.74 22.84
CA GLU A 113 -30.01 -0.58 22.15
C GLU A 113 -29.82 -0.42 20.64
N ARG A 114 -30.51 0.53 20.01
CA ARG A 114 -30.33 0.81 18.58
C ARG A 114 -28.92 1.32 18.25
N ARG A 115 -28.30 2.12 19.13
CA ARG A 115 -26.91 2.57 18.95
C ARG A 115 -25.93 1.42 19.11
N GLU A 116 -26.10 0.60 20.15
CA GLU A 116 -25.25 -0.57 20.42
C GLU A 116 -25.33 -1.58 19.25
N ALA A 117 -26.52 -1.80 18.66
CA ALA A 117 -26.67 -2.64 17.47
C ALA A 117 -25.96 -2.08 16.23
N LEU A 118 -26.04 -0.77 15.98
CA LEU A 118 -25.36 -0.11 14.87
C LEU A 118 -23.83 -0.13 15.04
N ASP A 119 -23.33 0.03 16.26
CA ASP A 119 -21.90 -0.03 16.55
C ASP A 119 -21.36 -1.46 16.40
N ALA A 120 -22.12 -2.47 16.84
CA ALA A 120 -21.79 -3.88 16.62
C ALA A 120 -21.72 -4.24 15.12
N GLU A 121 -22.64 -3.73 14.31
CA GLU A 121 -22.63 -3.91 12.85
C GLU A 121 -21.40 -3.26 12.20
N ARG A 122 -21.01 -2.06 12.64
CA ARG A 122 -19.80 -1.38 12.16
C ARG A 122 -18.52 -2.16 12.47
N VAL A 123 -18.40 -2.69 13.69
CA VAL A 123 -17.26 -3.52 14.09
C VAL A 123 -17.22 -4.80 13.24
N ASN A 124 -18.36 -5.45 13.01
CA ASN A 124 -18.42 -6.65 12.18
C ASN A 124 -18.01 -6.35 10.71
N GLN A 125 -18.49 -5.25 10.14
CA GLN A 125 -18.09 -4.77 8.81
C GLN A 125 -16.61 -4.41 8.71
N GLN A 126 -15.99 -3.93 9.79
CA GLN A 126 -14.56 -3.66 9.84
C GLN A 126 -13.76 -4.97 9.89
N ALA A 127 -14.16 -5.92 10.75
CA ALA A 127 -13.52 -7.22 10.84
C ALA A 127 -13.58 -7.98 9.49
N LEU A 128 -14.70 -7.92 8.77
CA LEU A 128 -14.81 -8.51 7.43
C LEU A 128 -13.84 -7.86 6.43
N ARG A 129 -13.67 -6.54 6.48
CA ARG A 129 -12.68 -5.83 5.64
C ARG A 129 -11.24 -6.21 5.99
N GLU A 130 -10.93 -6.37 7.28
CA GLU A 130 -9.61 -6.81 7.71
C GLU A 130 -9.31 -8.25 7.28
N ILE A 131 -10.31 -9.15 7.34
CA ILE A 131 -10.21 -10.52 6.81
C ILE A 131 -9.99 -10.51 5.29
N GLU A 132 -10.70 -9.65 4.56
CA GLU A 132 -10.53 -9.50 3.12
C GLU A 132 -9.14 -8.98 2.75
N ILE A 133 -8.65 -7.95 3.45
CA ILE A 133 -7.29 -7.42 3.28
C ILE A 133 -6.25 -8.52 3.59
N ALA A 134 -6.42 -9.25 4.69
CA ALA A 134 -5.52 -10.35 5.05
C ALA A 134 -5.52 -11.46 4.00
N ARG A 135 -6.68 -11.79 3.41
CA ARG A 135 -6.81 -12.76 2.32
C ARG A 135 -6.10 -12.26 1.05
N LEU A 136 -6.32 -11.01 0.66
CA LEU A 136 -5.65 -10.39 -0.48
C LEU A 136 -4.13 -10.35 -0.29
N GLU A 137 -3.66 -10.11 0.93
CA GLU A 137 -2.24 -10.14 1.27
C GLU A 137 -1.68 -11.57 1.24
N GLN A 138 -2.45 -12.56 1.69
CA GLN A 138 -2.08 -13.97 1.57
C GLN A 138 -2.00 -14.41 0.11
N ASP A 139 -2.96 -14.00 -0.72
CA ASP A 139 -2.98 -14.25 -2.16
C ASP A 139 -1.81 -13.54 -2.84
N ARG A 140 -1.48 -12.31 -2.45
CA ARG A 140 -0.27 -11.59 -2.91
C ARG A 140 1.00 -12.36 -2.57
N ILE A 141 1.15 -12.84 -1.33
CA ILE A 141 2.32 -13.62 -0.90
C ILE A 141 2.38 -14.97 -1.62
N LYS A 142 1.24 -15.62 -1.83
CA LYS A 142 1.13 -16.88 -2.57
C LYS A 142 1.54 -16.68 -4.03
N ILE A 143 0.99 -15.66 -4.69
CA ILE A 143 1.43 -15.25 -6.03
C ILE A 143 2.92 -14.97 -6.00
N GLN A 144 3.44 -14.16 -5.09
CA GLN A 144 4.87 -13.84 -5.01
C GLN A 144 5.77 -15.07 -4.78
N ARG A 145 5.30 -16.09 -4.05
CA ARG A 145 5.98 -17.38 -3.87
C ARG A 145 5.87 -18.30 -5.07
N GLU A 146 4.73 -18.36 -5.75
CA GLU A 146 4.55 -19.12 -6.99
C GLU A 146 5.30 -18.44 -8.16
N THR A 147 5.41 -17.12 -8.13
CA THR A 147 6.21 -16.28 -9.05
C THR A 147 7.70 -16.40 -8.77
N ARG A 148 8.16 -16.93 -7.60
CA ARG A 148 9.60 -17.15 -7.37
C ARG A 148 10.22 -18.09 -8.40
N ASP A 149 9.42 -18.94 -9.04
CA ASP A 149 9.84 -19.73 -10.19
C ASP A 149 9.46 -19.03 -11.51
N THR A 150 9.86 -17.76 -11.65
CA THR A 150 9.77 -16.96 -12.90
C THR A 150 10.28 -17.71 -14.14
N ARG A 151 11.27 -18.59 -13.94
CA ARG A 151 11.79 -19.52 -14.97
C ARG A 151 10.73 -20.51 -15.46
N LEU A 152 9.83 -20.94 -14.59
CA LEU A 152 8.75 -21.86 -14.89
C LEU A 152 7.61 -21.18 -15.66
N LEU A 153 7.30 -19.92 -15.36
CA LEU A 153 6.22 -19.17 -16.05
C LEU A 153 6.54 -18.90 -17.53
N LEU A 154 7.80 -18.66 -17.86
CA LEU A 154 8.27 -18.55 -19.26
C LEU A 154 8.85 -19.87 -19.82
N SER A 155 8.59 -21.00 -19.15
CA SER A 155 9.04 -22.33 -19.61
C SER A 155 8.14 -22.94 -20.69
N GLY A 156 6.89 -22.50 -20.80
CA GLY A 156 5.94 -23.02 -21.78
C GLY A 156 6.42 -22.83 -23.23
N ASN A 157 6.16 -23.81 -24.09
CA ASN A 157 6.56 -23.78 -25.51
C ASN A 157 5.72 -22.84 -26.37
N VAL A 158 4.56 -22.37 -25.88
CA VAL A 158 3.66 -21.49 -26.62
C VAL A 158 4.27 -20.09 -26.70
N PRO A 159 4.53 -19.52 -27.90
CA PRO A 159 5.02 -18.15 -28.02
C PRO A 159 4.00 -17.14 -27.50
N LEU A 160 4.47 -16.12 -26.77
CA LEU A 160 3.60 -15.00 -26.37
C LEU A 160 3.61 -13.93 -27.48
N LYS A 161 2.44 -13.34 -27.72
CA LYS A 161 2.24 -12.36 -28.79
C LYS A 161 1.11 -11.39 -28.44
N SER A 162 1.01 -10.32 -29.24
CA SER A 162 -0.03 -9.30 -29.14
C SER A 162 -1.45 -9.89 -29.05
N GLY A 163 -2.26 -9.31 -28.16
CA GLY A 163 -3.64 -9.71 -27.86
C GLY A 163 -3.80 -10.87 -26.88
N MET A 164 -2.70 -11.50 -26.42
CA MET A 164 -2.77 -12.48 -25.34
C MET A 164 -2.88 -11.77 -23.99
N SER A 165 -3.43 -12.46 -22.98
CA SER A 165 -3.49 -11.99 -21.60
C SER A 165 -3.22 -13.14 -20.62
N GLY A 166 -2.58 -12.85 -19.48
CA GLY A 166 -2.28 -13.86 -18.47
C GLY A 166 -1.13 -13.50 -17.53
N VAL A 167 -0.85 -14.40 -16.58
CA VAL A 167 0.19 -14.21 -15.56
C VAL A 167 1.58 -14.21 -16.20
N GLU A 168 1.78 -14.99 -17.26
CA GLU A 168 3.04 -15.05 -18.01
C GLU A 168 3.39 -13.71 -18.69
N ILE A 169 2.37 -12.95 -19.09
CA ILE A 169 2.56 -11.63 -19.71
C ILE A 169 2.85 -10.58 -18.67
N ALA A 170 2.16 -10.61 -17.53
CA ALA A 170 2.48 -9.73 -16.41
C ALA A 170 3.93 -9.93 -15.97
N GLU A 171 4.40 -11.18 -15.94
CA GLU A 171 5.79 -11.51 -15.62
C GLU A 171 6.78 -11.04 -16.71
N LEU A 172 6.45 -11.23 -17.98
CA LEU A 172 7.23 -10.68 -19.10
C LEU A 172 7.38 -9.15 -18.98
N GLN A 173 6.28 -8.43 -18.78
CA GLN A 173 6.28 -6.98 -18.60
C GLN A 173 7.11 -6.56 -17.39
N ARG A 174 7.08 -7.35 -16.30
CA ARG A 174 7.86 -7.08 -15.09
C ARG A 174 9.36 -7.20 -15.37
N LEU A 175 9.78 -8.21 -16.12
CA LEU A 175 11.17 -8.41 -16.54
C LEU A 175 11.62 -7.32 -17.53
N LEU A 176 10.80 -6.99 -18.53
CA LEU A 176 11.08 -5.90 -19.47
C LEU A 176 11.22 -4.56 -18.75
N LYS A 177 10.36 -4.29 -17.77
CA LYS A 177 10.44 -3.07 -16.95
C LYS A 177 11.73 -2.99 -16.17
N ARG A 178 12.14 -4.10 -15.54
CA ARG A 178 13.41 -4.18 -14.82
C ARG A 178 14.60 -3.85 -15.73
N TYR A 179 14.65 -4.47 -16.90
CA TYR A 179 15.77 -4.26 -17.82
C TYR A 179 15.67 -2.93 -18.60
N GLY A 180 14.63 -2.13 -18.35
CA GLY A 180 14.51 -0.75 -18.81
C GLY A 180 13.77 -0.57 -20.14
N TYR A 181 13.13 -1.63 -20.66
CA TYR A 181 12.42 -1.62 -21.95
C TYR A 181 10.95 -1.25 -21.82
N PHE A 182 10.39 -1.28 -20.60
CA PHE A 182 8.97 -1.04 -20.35
C PHE A 182 8.80 -0.03 -19.20
N ASP A 183 7.97 0.99 -19.39
CA ASP A 183 7.75 2.04 -18.37
C ASP A 183 6.67 1.64 -17.34
N GLY A 184 5.80 0.68 -17.69
CA GLY A 184 4.69 0.23 -16.87
C GLY A 184 3.49 1.17 -16.86
N VAL A 185 3.34 2.01 -17.89
CA VAL A 185 2.13 2.82 -18.11
C VAL A 185 0.96 1.96 -18.62
N ALA A 186 1.27 0.80 -19.21
CA ALA A 186 0.29 -0.10 -19.79
C ALA A 186 -0.35 -1.08 -18.79
N GLU A 187 -1.42 -1.72 -19.25
CA GLU A 187 -2.19 -2.71 -18.50
C GLU A 187 -1.36 -3.97 -18.21
N TRP A 188 -1.20 -4.27 -16.92
CA TRP A 188 -0.47 -5.44 -16.47
C TRP A 188 -1.20 -6.74 -16.84
N GLY A 189 -0.47 -7.68 -17.44
CA GLY A 189 -1.01 -8.97 -17.85
C GLY A 189 -1.67 -8.99 -19.22
N LEU A 190 -1.71 -7.87 -19.95
CA LEU A 190 -2.19 -7.79 -21.33
C LEU A 190 -1.02 -7.50 -22.28
N PHE A 191 -0.87 -8.30 -23.33
CA PHE A 191 0.15 -8.09 -24.35
C PHE A 191 -0.39 -7.10 -25.38
N ASP A 192 -0.30 -5.82 -25.05
CA ASP A 192 -0.72 -4.69 -25.86
C ASP A 192 0.41 -4.17 -26.79
N GLU A 193 0.14 -3.07 -27.51
CA GLU A 193 1.11 -2.44 -28.41
C GLU A 193 2.38 -1.99 -27.66
N SER A 194 2.24 -1.46 -26.43
CA SER A 194 3.38 -1.02 -25.65
C SER A 194 4.29 -2.19 -25.23
N THR A 195 3.69 -3.34 -24.85
CA THR A 195 4.41 -4.58 -24.55
C THR A 195 5.13 -5.10 -25.80
N GLU A 196 4.49 -5.03 -26.98
CA GLU A 196 5.10 -5.44 -28.24
C GLU A 196 6.33 -4.59 -28.59
N VAL A 197 6.23 -3.27 -28.42
CA VAL A 197 7.36 -2.35 -28.62
C VAL A 197 8.51 -2.67 -27.67
N ALA A 198 8.22 -2.90 -26.39
CA ALA A 198 9.23 -3.26 -25.39
C ALA A 198 9.92 -4.58 -25.71
N VAL A 199 9.17 -5.59 -26.16
CA VAL A 199 9.73 -6.88 -26.61
C VAL A 199 10.65 -6.69 -27.81
N LYS A 200 10.24 -5.90 -28.82
CA LYS A 200 11.07 -5.65 -30.00
C LYS A 200 12.36 -4.92 -29.66
N ASP A 201 12.33 -3.93 -28.77
CA ASP A 201 13.54 -3.23 -28.32
C ASP A 201 14.47 -4.18 -27.56
N TYR A 202 13.93 -5.01 -26.65
CA TYR A 202 14.70 -6.04 -25.96
C TYR A 202 15.35 -7.03 -26.94
N GLN A 203 14.57 -7.56 -27.90
CA GLN A 203 15.07 -8.47 -28.93
C GLN A 203 16.20 -7.83 -29.76
N ALA A 204 16.02 -6.57 -30.17
CA ALA A 204 17.02 -5.83 -30.91
C ALA A 204 18.32 -5.63 -30.11
N PHE A 205 18.22 -5.30 -28.82
CA PHE A 205 19.38 -5.16 -27.95
C PHE A 205 20.12 -6.49 -27.75
N MET A 206 19.38 -7.60 -27.64
CA MET A 206 19.99 -8.92 -27.50
C MET A 206 20.61 -9.46 -28.81
N GLY A 207 20.49 -8.73 -29.92
CA GLY A 207 21.02 -9.16 -31.22
C GLY A 207 20.19 -10.26 -31.89
N ILE A 208 18.94 -10.45 -31.46
CA ILE A 208 18.00 -11.40 -32.08
C ILE A 208 16.96 -10.68 -32.93
N LYS A 209 16.21 -11.43 -33.74
CA LYS A 209 15.19 -10.87 -34.63
C LYS A 209 14.10 -10.13 -33.80
N PRO A 210 13.88 -8.82 -34.03
CA PRO A 210 12.89 -8.03 -33.32
C PRO A 210 11.48 -8.20 -33.93
N ASP A 211 10.96 -9.42 -33.87
CA ASP A 211 9.66 -9.78 -34.43
C ASP A 211 8.47 -9.55 -33.48
N GLY A 212 8.72 -9.16 -32.22
CA GLY A 212 7.67 -8.97 -31.21
C GLY A 212 7.07 -10.29 -30.69
N LEU A 213 7.59 -11.44 -31.12
CA LEU A 213 7.13 -12.76 -30.70
C LEU A 213 8.05 -13.30 -29.61
N VAL A 214 7.50 -13.55 -28.43
CA VAL A 214 8.25 -14.14 -27.31
C VAL A 214 8.26 -15.66 -27.47
N GLY A 215 9.02 -16.10 -28.47
CA GLY A 215 9.24 -17.51 -28.82
C GLY A 215 10.35 -18.18 -27.99
N PRO A 216 10.75 -19.42 -28.34
CA PRO A 216 11.72 -20.20 -27.58
C PRO A 216 13.07 -19.51 -27.33
N ILE A 217 13.56 -18.75 -28.32
CA ILE A 217 14.83 -18.00 -28.26
C ILE A 217 14.70 -16.83 -27.27
N THR A 218 13.70 -15.97 -27.43
CA THR A 218 13.47 -14.84 -26.50
C THR A 218 13.23 -15.36 -25.08
N LYS A 219 12.47 -16.44 -24.92
CA LYS A 219 12.26 -17.08 -23.61
C LYS A 219 13.54 -17.67 -23.02
N SER A 220 14.47 -18.19 -23.83
CA SER A 220 15.74 -18.70 -23.29
C SER A 220 16.56 -17.58 -22.64
N PHE A 221 16.53 -16.37 -23.20
CA PHE A 221 17.19 -15.23 -22.57
C PHE A 221 16.55 -14.86 -21.22
N PHE A 222 15.23 -14.88 -21.08
CA PHE A 222 14.59 -14.63 -19.78
C PHE A 222 14.81 -15.76 -18.75
N ARG A 223 15.13 -16.99 -19.20
CA ARG A 223 15.43 -18.11 -18.30
C ARG A 223 16.90 -18.14 -17.87
N THR A 224 17.80 -17.63 -18.68
CA THR A 224 19.23 -17.54 -18.36
C THR A 224 19.43 -16.43 -17.33
N LYS A 225 20.12 -16.74 -16.22
CA LYS A 225 20.50 -15.71 -15.26
C LYS A 225 21.49 -14.75 -15.91
N ARG A 226 21.42 -13.47 -15.57
CA ARG A 226 22.21 -12.38 -16.17
C ARG A 226 22.68 -11.37 -15.13
N CYS A 227 23.50 -10.40 -15.53
CA CYS A 227 23.73 -9.21 -14.72
C CYS A 227 22.39 -8.49 -14.47
N GLY A 228 22.19 -8.05 -13.22
CA GLY A 228 20.95 -7.42 -12.77
C GLY A 228 20.86 -5.93 -13.11
N LEU A 229 21.93 -5.31 -13.59
CA LEU A 229 21.90 -3.92 -14.03
C LEU A 229 20.95 -3.76 -15.24
N SER A 230 20.24 -2.63 -15.29
CA SER A 230 19.31 -2.34 -16.38
C SER A 230 20.05 -2.09 -17.69
N ASP A 231 19.55 -2.62 -18.81
CA ASP A 231 20.16 -2.41 -20.15
C ASP A 231 19.96 -0.98 -20.63
N ARG A 232 18.78 -0.43 -20.33
CA ARG A 232 18.40 0.94 -20.65
C ARG A 232 18.29 1.72 -19.35
N LEU A 233 19.09 2.77 -19.23
CA LEU A 233 18.85 3.74 -18.17
C LEU A 233 17.57 4.52 -18.51
N PRO A 234 16.65 4.73 -17.56
CA PRO A 234 15.40 5.44 -17.78
C PRO A 234 15.62 6.81 -18.45
N ALA A 235 14.72 7.22 -19.36
CA ALA A 235 14.84 8.46 -20.15
C ALA A 235 15.03 9.74 -19.30
N ASN A 236 14.50 9.76 -18.07
CA ASN A 236 14.69 10.85 -17.10
C ASN A 236 16.07 10.87 -16.42
N ARG A 237 16.91 9.86 -16.66
CA ARG A 237 18.35 9.79 -16.29
C ARG A 237 19.27 9.79 -17.52
N ALA A 238 18.73 9.69 -18.73
CA ALA A 238 19.48 9.22 -19.90
C ALA A 238 20.41 10.22 -20.59
N LEU A 239 20.28 11.55 -20.41
CA LEU A 239 21.10 12.49 -21.21
C LEU A 239 22.19 13.26 -20.44
N ALA A 240 22.07 13.40 -19.11
CA ALA A 240 23.07 14.11 -18.29
C ALA A 240 23.87 13.19 -17.35
N ALA A 241 23.32 12.03 -16.96
CA ALA A 241 23.96 11.15 -15.99
C ALA A 241 24.97 10.18 -16.63
N VAL A 242 24.72 9.69 -17.85
CA VAL A 242 25.57 8.65 -18.48
C VAL A 242 26.88 9.21 -19.03
N SER A 243 26.90 10.47 -19.47
CA SER A 243 28.12 11.11 -19.98
C SER A 243 29.17 11.41 -18.89
N ASN A 244 28.78 11.41 -17.61
CA ASN A 244 29.66 11.67 -16.47
C ASN A 244 29.57 10.61 -15.36
N CYS A 245 28.98 9.43 -15.62
CA CYS A 245 28.94 8.34 -14.63
C CYS A 245 30.30 7.62 -14.55
N ARG A 246 31.35 8.34 -14.16
CA ARG A 246 32.73 7.87 -14.06
C ARG A 246 33.35 8.37 -12.76
N TRP A 247 34.45 7.76 -12.36
CA TRP A 247 35.30 8.31 -11.32
C TRP A 247 36.04 9.54 -11.83
N GLU A 248 36.27 10.52 -10.96
CA GLU A 248 37.07 11.70 -11.28
C GLU A 248 38.57 11.36 -11.23
N THR A 249 38.96 10.43 -10.37
CA THR A 249 40.33 9.97 -10.18
C THR A 249 40.65 8.79 -11.08
N HIS A 250 41.94 8.62 -11.39
CA HIS A 250 42.43 7.46 -12.15
C HIS A 250 43.00 6.37 -11.24
N ASP A 251 43.38 6.71 -10.02
CA ASP A 251 43.93 5.78 -9.04
C ASP A 251 42.82 5.31 -8.10
N LEU A 252 42.27 4.14 -8.42
CA LEU A 252 41.13 3.57 -7.72
C LEU A 252 41.59 2.53 -6.72
N SER A 253 40.90 2.50 -5.59
CA SER A 253 41.10 1.47 -4.56
C SER A 253 39.89 0.55 -4.53
N TYR A 254 40.12 -0.75 -4.36
CA TYR A 254 39.05 -1.72 -4.21
C TYR A 254 39.18 -2.52 -2.91
N ARG A 255 38.05 -2.92 -2.34
CA ARG A 255 38.02 -3.77 -1.14
C ARG A 255 37.19 -5.01 -1.36
N ILE A 256 37.72 -6.15 -0.94
CA ILE A 256 37.01 -7.43 -0.96
C ILE A 256 36.47 -7.73 0.44
N HIS A 257 35.14 -7.70 0.60
CA HIS A 257 34.49 -7.97 1.89
C HIS A 257 34.24 -9.46 2.12
N ARG A 258 33.81 -10.18 1.08
CA ARG A 258 33.58 -11.63 1.10
C ARG A 258 34.04 -12.25 -0.20
N LEU A 259 34.62 -13.45 -0.09
CA LEU A 259 35.12 -14.24 -1.21
C LEU A 259 34.12 -15.33 -1.60
N PRO A 260 34.18 -15.86 -2.84
CA PRO A 260 33.36 -16.99 -3.26
C PRO A 260 33.67 -18.23 -2.38
N PRO A 261 32.66 -19.05 -2.07
CA PRO A 261 32.78 -20.10 -1.05
C PRO A 261 33.67 -21.30 -1.45
N MET A 262 33.89 -21.55 -2.75
CA MET A 262 34.43 -22.84 -3.23
C MET A 262 35.86 -22.80 -3.78
N LEU A 263 36.41 -21.62 -4.12
CA LEU A 263 37.72 -21.52 -4.79
C LEU A 263 38.90 -21.29 -3.84
N GLY A 264 38.64 -21.08 -2.55
CA GLY A 264 39.67 -20.74 -1.56
C GLY A 264 40.22 -19.32 -1.72
N ALA A 265 40.81 -18.77 -0.65
CA ALA A 265 41.10 -17.34 -0.58
C ALA A 265 42.18 -16.86 -1.57
N VAL A 266 43.23 -17.66 -1.77
CA VAL A 266 44.37 -17.31 -2.63
C VAL A 266 43.94 -17.24 -4.10
N ARG A 267 43.34 -18.32 -4.61
CA ARG A 267 42.87 -18.39 -6.00
C ARG A 267 41.79 -17.34 -6.29
N SER A 268 40.85 -17.14 -5.36
CA SER A 268 39.81 -16.13 -5.52
C SER A 268 40.38 -14.71 -5.64
N ARG A 269 41.30 -14.32 -4.74
CA ARG A 269 41.96 -13.01 -4.82
C ARG A 269 42.78 -12.86 -6.09
N GLN A 270 43.47 -13.92 -6.52
CA GLN A 270 44.21 -13.91 -7.77
C GLN A 270 43.30 -13.61 -8.97
N LEU A 271 42.18 -14.32 -9.11
CA LEU A 271 41.23 -14.12 -10.23
C LEU A 271 40.61 -12.72 -10.21
N ILE A 272 40.29 -12.20 -9.02
CA ILE A 272 39.76 -10.83 -8.85
C ILE A 272 40.83 -9.81 -9.27
N LYS A 273 42.08 -9.99 -8.83
CA LYS A 273 43.20 -9.12 -9.21
C LYS A 273 43.42 -9.14 -10.72
N GLU A 274 43.45 -10.31 -11.35
CA GLU A 274 43.58 -10.46 -12.81
C GLU A 274 42.44 -9.74 -13.56
N ALA A 275 41.23 -9.73 -13.02
CA ALA A 275 40.11 -8.98 -13.57
C ALA A 275 40.32 -7.45 -13.51
N PHE A 276 40.82 -6.92 -12.39
CA PHE A 276 41.21 -5.51 -12.29
C PHE A 276 42.39 -5.15 -13.20
N ASP A 277 43.42 -6.00 -13.25
CA ASP A 277 44.59 -5.81 -14.11
C ASP A 277 44.19 -5.76 -15.59
N THR A 278 43.17 -6.52 -15.98
CA THR A 278 42.62 -6.50 -17.35
C THR A 278 42.13 -5.10 -17.74
N TRP A 279 41.39 -4.42 -16.87
CA TRP A 279 40.97 -3.03 -17.12
C TRP A 279 42.12 -2.03 -16.98
N ALA A 280 43.02 -2.21 -16.00
CA ALA A 280 44.19 -1.36 -15.82
C ALA A 280 45.10 -1.32 -17.05
N SER A 281 45.21 -2.45 -17.76
CA SER A 281 46.04 -2.56 -18.96
C SER A 281 45.45 -1.89 -20.22
N THR A 282 44.15 -1.55 -20.20
CA THR A 282 43.42 -1.09 -21.39
C THR A 282 42.93 0.36 -21.32
N CYS A 283 42.77 0.92 -20.12
CA CYS A 283 42.36 2.30 -19.91
C CYS A 283 43.31 3.00 -18.93
N GLY A 284 43.19 4.32 -18.79
CA GLY A 284 44.06 5.12 -17.93
C GLY A 284 43.92 4.86 -16.42
N LEU A 285 43.25 3.79 -15.97
CA LEU A 285 43.00 3.51 -14.55
C LEU A 285 44.11 2.68 -13.91
N SER A 286 44.31 2.86 -12.61
CA SER A 286 45.10 1.97 -11.76
C SER A 286 44.22 1.46 -10.62
N PHE A 287 44.49 0.24 -10.15
CA PHE A 287 43.71 -0.40 -9.10
C PHE A 287 44.62 -0.93 -7.99
N VAL A 288 44.28 -0.64 -6.74
CA VAL A 288 45.00 -1.12 -5.56
C VAL A 288 44.02 -1.75 -4.57
N GLU A 289 44.31 -2.96 -4.10
CA GLU A 289 43.53 -3.59 -3.03
C GLU A 289 43.78 -2.82 -1.72
N ALA A 290 42.72 -2.26 -1.15
CA ALA A 290 42.80 -1.52 0.10
C ALA A 290 43.05 -2.47 1.28
N THR A 291 44.13 -2.21 2.01
CA THR A 291 44.51 -2.96 3.22
C THR A 291 44.21 -2.22 4.52
N SER A 292 43.96 -0.91 4.46
CA SER A 292 43.48 -0.11 5.58
C SER A 292 41.96 -0.18 5.72
N ASP A 293 41.40 0.39 6.78
CA ASP A 293 39.95 0.51 6.97
C ASP A 293 39.33 1.71 6.22
N ASP A 294 40.12 2.45 5.43
CA ASP A 294 39.64 3.66 4.73
C ASP A 294 38.60 3.32 3.66
N PRO A 295 37.60 4.19 3.39
CA PRO A 295 36.64 3.95 2.32
C PRO A 295 37.35 3.66 0.98
N ALA A 296 36.96 2.55 0.33
CA ALA A 296 37.47 2.19 -0.99
C ALA A 296 36.48 2.67 -2.07
N HIS A 297 36.98 2.98 -3.26
CA HIS A 297 36.14 3.41 -4.38
C HIS A 297 35.22 2.29 -4.86
N ILE A 298 35.74 1.06 -4.94
CA ILE A 298 35.02 -0.11 -5.42
C ILE A 298 34.95 -1.13 -4.28
N SER A 299 33.77 -1.67 -4.02
CA SER A 299 33.58 -2.74 -3.03
C SER A 299 33.14 -4.01 -3.73
N VAL A 300 33.71 -5.15 -3.33
CA VAL A 300 33.40 -6.46 -3.92
C VAL A 300 32.95 -7.40 -2.83
N SER A 301 31.77 -7.99 -2.99
CA SER A 301 31.25 -8.95 -2.02
C SER A 301 30.41 -10.06 -2.64
N TRP A 302 30.67 -11.29 -2.22
CA TRP A 302 29.78 -12.43 -2.44
C TRP A 302 28.74 -12.50 -1.34
N GLU A 303 27.49 -12.20 -1.69
CA GLU A 303 26.37 -12.03 -0.77
C GLU A 303 25.27 -13.05 -0.99
N ARG A 304 24.48 -13.35 0.06
CA ARG A 304 23.27 -14.15 -0.13
C ARG A 304 22.14 -13.25 -0.65
N PRO A 305 21.37 -13.69 -1.66
CA PRO A 305 20.27 -12.93 -2.25
C PRO A 305 19.31 -12.34 -1.22
N ARG A 306 18.88 -13.13 -0.24
CA ARG A 306 17.97 -12.71 0.84
C ARG A 306 18.40 -11.49 1.68
N TYR A 307 19.68 -11.12 1.63
CA TYR A 307 20.20 -9.95 2.37
C TYR A 307 20.44 -8.73 1.47
N ARG A 308 20.41 -8.91 0.15
CA ARG A 308 20.64 -7.86 -0.84
C ARG A 308 19.50 -7.91 -1.83
N GLN A 309 18.53 -7.00 -1.70
CA GLN A 309 17.31 -7.00 -2.50
C GLN A 309 17.59 -7.06 -4.02
N VAL A 310 18.66 -6.43 -4.50
CA VAL A 310 19.06 -6.47 -5.92
C VAL A 310 19.47 -7.87 -6.41
N LEU A 311 19.88 -8.77 -5.52
CA LEU A 311 20.23 -10.17 -5.79
C LEU A 311 19.08 -11.15 -5.50
N ASP A 312 18.14 -10.85 -4.59
CA ASP A 312 16.94 -11.69 -4.31
C ASP A 312 15.98 -11.81 -5.51
N GLU A 313 16.29 -11.07 -6.55
CA GLU A 313 15.47 -10.94 -7.71
C GLU A 313 15.72 -12.10 -8.71
N PRO A 314 14.67 -12.78 -9.18
CA PRO A 314 14.84 -13.95 -10.03
C PRO A 314 15.60 -13.63 -11.31
N GLY A 315 16.53 -14.51 -11.71
CA GLY A 315 17.31 -14.35 -12.93
C GLY A 315 18.55 -13.47 -12.79
N VAL A 316 18.93 -13.03 -11.60
CA VAL A 316 20.14 -12.25 -11.34
C VAL A 316 21.21 -13.12 -10.67
N TYR A 317 22.46 -13.08 -11.16
CA TYR A 317 23.60 -13.73 -10.48
C TYR A 317 24.66 -12.74 -9.97
N ALA A 318 24.64 -11.51 -10.49
CA ALA A 318 25.58 -10.46 -10.11
C ALA A 318 24.98 -9.08 -10.42
N TYR A 319 25.53 -8.06 -9.75
CA TYR A 319 25.11 -6.68 -9.91
C TYR A 319 26.28 -5.72 -9.61
N GLY A 320 26.67 -4.92 -10.59
CA GLY A 320 27.64 -3.84 -10.45
C GLY A 320 26.95 -2.47 -10.45
N HIS A 321 27.01 -1.76 -9.33
CA HIS A 321 26.58 -0.38 -9.26
C HIS A 321 27.60 0.54 -9.95
N MET A 322 27.11 1.45 -10.78
CA MET A 322 27.94 2.44 -11.45
C MET A 322 28.45 3.53 -10.47
N PRO A 323 29.51 4.28 -10.82
CA PRO A 323 30.06 5.36 -9.97
C PRO A 323 29.05 6.44 -9.56
N CYS A 324 28.07 6.72 -10.42
CA CYS A 324 27.04 7.73 -10.15
C CYS A 324 25.85 7.21 -9.32
N HIS A 325 25.91 5.98 -8.80
CA HIS A 325 24.86 5.47 -7.92
C HIS A 325 24.86 6.27 -6.59
N PRO A 326 23.71 6.80 -6.14
CA PRO A 326 23.66 7.73 -5.01
C PRO A 326 24.12 7.11 -3.68
N ASP A 327 23.76 5.84 -3.45
CA ASP A 327 23.95 5.19 -2.14
C ASP A 327 25.09 4.17 -2.13
N TYR A 328 25.45 3.64 -3.30
CA TYR A 328 26.35 2.47 -3.43
C TYR A 328 27.29 2.62 -4.63
N PRO A 329 28.02 3.74 -4.77
CA PRO A 329 28.89 3.95 -5.91
C PRO A 329 29.97 2.87 -5.98
N GLY A 330 30.12 2.22 -7.13
CA GLY A 330 31.15 1.20 -7.35
C GLY A 330 30.99 -0.11 -6.59
N GLU A 331 29.81 -0.38 -6.00
CA GLU A 331 29.57 -1.64 -5.30
C GLU A 331 29.27 -2.78 -6.26
N ILE A 332 30.07 -3.85 -6.18
CA ILE A 332 29.93 -5.10 -6.90
C ILE A 332 29.41 -6.17 -5.94
N LEU A 333 28.26 -6.72 -6.28
CA LEU A 333 27.59 -7.79 -5.56
C LEU A 333 27.51 -9.03 -6.43
N MET A 334 27.97 -10.15 -5.89
CA MET A 334 27.93 -11.45 -6.55
C MET A 334 27.04 -12.38 -5.74
N ASP A 335 26.17 -13.15 -6.39
CA ASP A 335 25.34 -14.13 -5.71
C ASP A 335 26.20 -15.29 -5.20
N ARG A 336 26.29 -15.40 -3.87
CA ARG A 336 27.06 -16.43 -3.17
C ARG A 336 26.47 -17.83 -3.32
N GLU A 337 25.20 -17.96 -3.68
CA GLU A 337 24.50 -19.23 -3.81
C GLU A 337 24.73 -19.90 -5.19
N GLU A 338 25.41 -19.22 -6.10
CA GLU A 338 25.82 -19.76 -7.39
C GLU A 338 27.08 -20.64 -7.32
N THR A 339 27.25 -21.49 -8.34
CA THR A 339 28.49 -22.25 -8.55
C THR A 339 29.52 -21.38 -9.27
N TRP A 340 30.57 -21.00 -8.54
CA TRP A 340 31.66 -20.16 -9.03
C TRP A 340 32.86 -21.00 -9.45
N LEU A 341 33.24 -20.87 -10.72
CA LEU A 341 34.31 -21.63 -11.36
C LEU A 341 35.56 -20.75 -11.53
N ASP A 342 36.72 -21.40 -11.56
CA ASP A 342 37.94 -20.79 -12.10
C ASP A 342 38.10 -21.16 -13.58
N ASP A 343 39.10 -20.55 -14.22
CA ASP A 343 39.37 -20.70 -15.64
C ASP A 343 39.92 -22.08 -16.04
N ASP A 344 40.25 -22.94 -15.06
CA ASP A 344 40.84 -24.26 -15.29
C ASP A 344 39.77 -25.36 -15.49
N HIS A 345 38.49 -25.02 -15.33
CA HIS A 345 37.38 -25.93 -15.56
C HIS A 345 37.15 -26.19 -17.05
N SER A 346 36.85 -27.45 -17.39
CA SER A 346 36.54 -27.88 -18.76
C SER A 346 35.36 -27.11 -19.37
N GLU A 347 35.39 -26.91 -20.69
CA GLU A 347 34.25 -26.36 -21.43
C GLU A 347 32.99 -27.19 -21.13
N GLY A 348 31.94 -26.54 -20.61
CA GLY A 348 30.66 -27.19 -20.30
C GLY A 348 30.41 -27.49 -18.82
N ALA A 349 31.27 -27.03 -17.90
CA ALA A 349 30.95 -27.05 -16.47
C ALA A 349 29.75 -26.13 -16.16
N ASP A 350 28.77 -26.65 -15.41
CA ASP A 350 27.62 -25.88 -14.93
C ASP A 350 28.07 -24.88 -13.86
N GLY A 351 28.24 -23.61 -14.23
CA GLY A 351 28.61 -22.54 -13.31
C GLY A 351 29.04 -21.24 -13.99
N TYR A 352 29.53 -20.29 -13.19
CA TYR A 352 29.96 -18.97 -13.63
C TYR A 352 31.45 -18.76 -13.35
N TYR A 353 32.21 -18.41 -14.38
CA TYR A 353 33.64 -18.11 -14.25
C TYR A 353 33.86 -16.80 -13.48
N VAL A 354 34.54 -16.87 -12.33
CA VAL A 354 34.75 -15.70 -11.47
C VAL A 354 35.44 -14.58 -12.23
N ARG A 355 36.53 -14.87 -12.95
CA ARG A 355 37.30 -13.81 -13.63
C ARG A 355 36.48 -13.10 -14.70
N LEU A 356 35.77 -13.84 -15.57
CA LEU A 356 34.99 -13.24 -16.66
C LEU A 356 33.82 -12.39 -16.14
N ASN A 357 33.07 -12.91 -15.17
CA ASN A 357 31.96 -12.16 -14.58
C ASN A 357 32.47 -10.97 -13.76
N MET A 358 33.61 -11.10 -13.08
CA MET A 358 34.24 -9.97 -12.39
C MET A 358 34.70 -8.87 -13.35
N ILE A 359 35.26 -9.21 -14.51
CA ILE A 359 35.62 -8.22 -15.54
C ILE A 359 34.36 -7.44 -15.97
N HIS A 360 33.23 -8.12 -16.19
CA HIS A 360 31.96 -7.49 -16.53
C HIS A 360 31.49 -6.51 -15.43
N GLU A 361 31.40 -6.97 -14.17
CA GLU A 361 30.90 -6.11 -13.09
C GLU A 361 31.85 -4.95 -12.76
N ILE A 362 33.18 -5.14 -12.91
CA ILE A 362 34.14 -4.03 -12.82
C ILE A 362 33.88 -3.00 -13.93
N GLY A 363 33.51 -3.44 -15.13
CA GLY A 363 33.11 -2.55 -16.21
C GLY A 363 31.99 -1.60 -15.79
N HIS A 364 30.97 -2.11 -15.08
CA HIS A 364 29.94 -1.26 -14.47
C HIS A 364 30.48 -0.35 -13.37
N ALA A 365 31.31 -0.89 -12.48
CA ALA A 365 31.91 -0.13 -11.38
C ALA A 365 32.85 1.00 -11.85
N ILE A 366 33.31 0.97 -13.12
CA ILE A 366 34.04 2.09 -13.76
C ILE A 366 33.16 2.95 -14.67
N GLY A 367 31.88 2.61 -14.85
CA GLY A 367 30.90 3.45 -15.56
C GLY A 367 30.42 2.96 -16.92
N LEU A 368 30.81 1.77 -17.35
CA LEU A 368 30.31 1.19 -18.60
C LEU A 368 28.89 0.65 -18.43
N GLY A 369 28.03 0.84 -19.43
CA GLY A 369 26.75 0.15 -19.54
C GLY A 369 26.90 -1.19 -20.27
N HIS A 370 25.79 -1.91 -20.41
CA HIS A 370 25.77 -3.13 -21.21
C HIS A 370 25.99 -2.84 -22.71
N SER A 371 26.66 -3.77 -23.38
CA SER A 371 26.79 -3.80 -24.84
C SER A 371 25.66 -4.61 -25.47
N ASN A 372 25.26 -4.21 -26.68
CA ASN A 372 24.34 -4.98 -27.53
C ASN A 372 25.07 -5.95 -28.48
N VAL A 373 26.39 -6.08 -28.35
CA VAL A 373 27.22 -6.98 -29.13
C VAL A 373 27.51 -8.22 -28.30
N GLU A 374 27.03 -9.39 -28.74
CA GLU A 374 27.12 -10.64 -27.95
C GLU A 374 28.56 -10.98 -27.54
N ILE A 375 29.56 -10.69 -28.38
CA ILE A 375 30.96 -11.03 -28.10
C ILE A 375 31.64 -10.14 -27.04
N ASP A 376 31.08 -8.98 -26.73
CA ASP A 376 31.65 -8.02 -25.78
C ASP A 376 31.55 -8.58 -24.35
N ILE A 377 32.55 -8.28 -23.51
CA ILE A 377 32.49 -8.71 -22.10
C ILE A 377 31.30 -8.05 -21.41
N MET A 378 30.96 -6.81 -21.81
CA MET A 378 29.83 -6.04 -21.29
C MET A 378 28.46 -6.48 -21.83
N TYR A 379 28.38 -7.56 -22.63
CA TYR A 379 27.10 -8.18 -22.94
C TYR A 379 26.46 -8.70 -21.64
N SER A 380 25.17 -8.44 -21.44
CA SER A 380 24.51 -8.61 -20.14
C SER A 380 24.39 -10.05 -19.64
N TYR A 381 24.59 -11.03 -20.51
CA TYR A 381 24.49 -12.45 -20.20
C TYR A 381 25.85 -13.07 -19.88
N PRO A 382 25.88 -14.17 -19.10
CA PRO A 382 27.12 -14.81 -18.70
C PRO A 382 27.99 -15.18 -19.89
N GLN A 383 29.28 -14.88 -19.76
CA GLN A 383 30.27 -15.24 -20.77
C GLN A 383 30.59 -16.74 -20.68
N ARG A 384 30.69 -17.39 -21.84
CA ARG A 384 30.99 -18.82 -21.94
C ARG A 384 32.49 -19.08 -22.00
N ALA A 385 32.87 -20.31 -21.67
CA ALA A 385 34.22 -20.83 -21.89
C ALA A 385 34.66 -20.57 -23.35
N GLY A 386 35.90 -20.08 -23.53
CA GLY A 386 36.46 -19.76 -24.84
C GLY A 386 36.48 -18.27 -25.20
N LYS A 387 35.63 -17.43 -24.58
CA LYS A 387 35.78 -15.97 -24.67
C LYS A 387 36.87 -15.50 -23.71
N ARG A 388 37.98 -14.99 -24.27
CA ARG A 388 39.14 -14.54 -23.49
C ARG A 388 39.40 -13.06 -23.75
N GLY A 389 38.97 -12.23 -22.82
CA GLY A 389 39.39 -10.83 -22.72
C GLY A 389 38.40 -9.81 -23.28
N LEU A 390 38.86 -8.56 -23.30
CA LEU A 390 38.11 -7.40 -23.75
C LEU A 390 38.10 -7.32 -25.27
N THR A 391 36.96 -6.97 -25.85
CA THR A 391 36.84 -6.66 -27.28
C THR A 391 37.30 -5.23 -27.57
N THR A 392 37.43 -4.89 -28.86
CA THR A 392 37.67 -3.50 -29.28
C THR A 392 36.54 -2.57 -28.83
N GLY A 393 35.29 -3.05 -28.76
CA GLY A 393 34.14 -2.29 -28.28
C GLY A 393 34.27 -1.93 -26.80
N ASP A 394 34.60 -2.91 -25.97
CA ASP A 394 34.81 -2.75 -24.52
C ASP A 394 35.92 -1.73 -24.24
N VAL A 395 37.09 -1.90 -24.89
CA VAL A 395 38.26 -1.02 -24.72
C VAL A 395 37.95 0.41 -25.16
N ALA A 396 37.28 0.57 -26.31
CA ALA A 396 36.90 1.89 -26.79
C ALA A 396 35.91 2.58 -25.84
N GLY A 397 34.99 1.81 -25.23
CA GLY A 397 34.10 2.30 -24.18
C GLY A 397 34.86 2.86 -22.98
N ALA A 398 35.78 2.06 -22.42
CA ALA A 398 36.57 2.48 -21.27
C ALA A 398 37.47 3.68 -21.56
N LYS A 399 38.16 3.70 -22.72
CA LYS A 399 39.01 4.83 -23.13
C LYS A 399 38.25 6.13 -23.36
N ARG A 400 36.97 6.08 -23.73
CA ARG A 400 36.12 7.28 -23.82
C ARG A 400 35.83 7.90 -22.46
N LEU A 401 35.69 7.07 -21.42
CA LEU A 401 35.48 7.54 -20.05
C LEU A 401 36.79 8.01 -19.39
N TYR A 402 37.89 7.28 -19.65
CA TYR A 402 39.22 7.52 -19.04
C TYR A 402 40.31 7.60 -20.11
N PRO A 403 40.41 8.73 -20.84
CA PRO A 403 41.47 8.93 -21.82
C PRO A 403 42.85 9.05 -21.14
N GLU A 404 43.93 8.63 -21.81
CA GLU A 404 45.28 8.67 -21.21
C GLU A 404 45.73 10.10 -20.81
N ASN A 405 45.21 11.13 -21.48
CA ASN A 405 45.54 12.53 -21.21
C ASN A 405 44.87 13.12 -19.95
N SER A 406 43.90 12.43 -19.33
CA SER A 406 43.23 12.93 -18.12
C SER A 406 43.97 12.63 -16.81
N ARG A 407 45.13 11.97 -16.85
CA ARG A 407 46.02 11.81 -15.68
C ARG A 407 46.78 13.09 -15.28
N ILE A 408 46.75 14.14 -16.12
CA ILE A 408 47.61 15.34 -16.00
C ILE A 408 46.86 16.57 -15.44
N ALA A 409 45.55 16.46 -15.16
CA ALA A 409 44.73 17.59 -14.70
C ALA A 409 44.72 17.74 -13.18
#